data_AF-A0A814R6Q3-F1
#
_entry.id   AF-A0A814R6Q3-F1
#
_cell.length_a   1.000
_cell.length_b   1.000
_cell.length_c   1.000
_cell.angle_alpha   90.00
_cell.angle_beta   90.00
_cell.angle_gamma   90.00
#
_symmetry.space_group_name_H-M   'P 1'
#
loop_
_entity.id
_entity.type
_entity.pdbx_description
1 polymer ?
#
loop_
_entity_poly.entity_id
_entity_poly.type
_entity_poly.pdbx_seq_one_letter_code
_entity_poly.pdbx_strand_id
1 'polypeptide(L)'
;MSDTNLAKICLPPNTTQIYPPINSTLVAIGWGSLAQGGSLSPTLQQVTLQAVSYSSIGCQSLVYDTTKQFCATVNDSSKGNNQKRKMFMYFL
;
A
#
# COMPACT_ATOMS: atom_id res chain seq x y z
N MET A 1 16.79 -22.83 -17.19
CA MET A 1 16.73 -22.55 -15.74
C MET A 1 15.57 -21.59 -15.50
N SER A 2 14.47 -22.08 -14.93
CA SER A 2 13.38 -21.23 -14.43
C SER A 2 13.57 -21.09 -12.92
N ASP A 3 13.94 -19.89 -12.46
CA ASP A 3 13.98 -19.60 -11.02
C ASP A 3 12.53 -19.53 -10.51
N THR A 4 12.17 -20.40 -9.57
CA THR A 4 10.82 -20.48 -9.00
C THR A 4 10.49 -19.29 -8.08
N ASN A 5 11.50 -18.48 -7.72
CA ASN A 5 11.34 -17.30 -6.86
C ASN A 5 11.20 -16.00 -7.66
N LEU A 6 11.23 -16.07 -8.99
CA LEU A 6 11.08 -14.92 -9.87
C LEU A 6 9.82 -15.07 -10.71
N ALA A 7 8.87 -14.16 -10.49
CA ALA A 7 7.63 -14.07 -11.26
C ALA A 7 7.38 -12.63 -11.69
N LYS A 8 6.66 -12.48 -12.81
CA LYS A 8 6.17 -11.18 -13.27
C LYS A 8 4.83 -10.89 -12.61
N ILE A 9 4.56 -9.61 -12.36
CA ILE A 9 3.25 -9.16 -11.90
C ILE A 9 2.30 -8.97 -13.10
N CYS A 10 1.01 -9.15 -12.87
CA CYS A 10 -0.01 -8.81 -13.85
C CYS A 10 -0.20 -7.30 -13.92
N LEU A 11 -0.44 -6.78 -15.12
CA LEU A 11 -0.90 -5.41 -15.28
C LEU A 11 -2.40 -5.31 -15.00
N PRO A 12 -2.88 -4.17 -14.48
CA PRO A 12 -4.31 -3.90 -14.36
C PRO A 12 -5.00 -4.01 -15.72
N PRO A 13 -6.27 -4.46 -15.75
CA PRO A 13 -7.01 -4.53 -17.00
C PRO A 13 -7.25 -3.12 -17.56
N ASN A 14 -7.17 -2.97 -18.88
CA ASN A 14 -7.45 -1.71 -19.56
C ASN A 14 -8.98 -1.46 -19.59
N THR A 15 -9.49 -0.92 -18.50
CA THR A 15 -10.92 -0.65 -18.29
C THR A 15 -11.12 0.82 -17.96
N THR A 16 -12.33 1.32 -18.20
CA THR A 16 -12.75 2.64 -17.71
C THR A 16 -13.08 2.64 -16.21
N GLN A 17 -12.97 1.49 -15.54
CA GLN A 17 -13.24 1.35 -14.12
C GLN A 17 -12.05 1.85 -13.29
N ILE A 18 -12.33 2.48 -12.15
CA ILE A 18 -11.31 2.88 -11.18
C ILE A 18 -10.56 1.63 -10.72
N TYR A 19 -9.23 1.67 -10.86
CA TYR A 19 -8.32 0.65 -10.37
C TYR A 19 -7.32 1.26 -9.38
N PRO A 20 -7.11 0.64 -8.20
CA PRO A 20 -7.83 -0.52 -7.67
C PRO A 20 -9.27 -0.17 -7.26
N PRO A 21 -10.21 -1.15 -7.24
CA PRO A 21 -11.57 -0.91 -6.75
C PRO A 21 -11.56 -0.41 -5.31
N ILE A 22 -12.43 0.56 -4.99
CA ILE A 22 -12.56 1.07 -3.62
C ILE A 22 -12.97 -0.08 -2.68
N ASN A 23 -12.43 -0.06 -1.46
CA ASN A 23 -12.56 -1.09 -0.43
C ASN A 23 -11.91 -2.44 -0.75
N SER A 24 -11.22 -2.59 -1.89
CA SER A 24 -10.45 -3.80 -2.18
C SER A 24 -9.23 -3.93 -1.27
N THR A 25 -8.88 -5.16 -0.92
CA THR A 25 -7.68 -5.48 -0.15
C THR A 25 -6.46 -5.43 -1.06
N LEU A 26 -5.43 -4.71 -0.62
CA LEU A 26 -4.15 -4.56 -1.31
C LEU A 26 -3.03 -5.13 -0.45
N VAL A 27 -1.94 -5.48 -1.11
CA VAL A 27 -0.71 -5.91 -0.44
C VAL A 27 0.44 -5.04 -0.94
N ALA A 28 1.16 -4.43 -0.02
CA ALA A 28 2.36 -3.67 -0.33
C ALA A 28 3.57 -4.35 0.32
N ILE A 29 4.65 -4.50 -0.43
CA ILE A 29 5.87 -5.20 0.00
C ILE A 29 7.11 -4.31 -0.21
N GLY A 30 8.12 -4.45 0.65
CA GLY A 30 9.37 -3.73 0.49
C GLY A 30 10.33 -3.83 1.68
N TRP A 31 11.51 -3.23 1.54
CA TRP A 31 12.56 -3.16 2.57
C TRP A 31 12.66 -1.78 3.24
N GLY A 32 11.57 -1.00 3.18
CA GLY A 32 11.52 0.34 3.75
C GLY A 32 11.75 0.36 5.27
N SER A 33 11.91 1.56 5.80
CA SER A 33 12.04 1.74 7.25
C SER A 33 10.74 1.41 7.98
N LEU A 34 10.85 0.69 9.09
CA LEU A 34 9.71 0.28 9.92
C LEU A 34 9.25 1.37 10.91
N ALA A 35 10.03 2.43 11.05
CA ALA A 35 9.74 3.58 11.91
C ALA A 35 10.24 4.86 11.22
N GLN A 36 9.60 5.99 11.50
CA GLN A 36 10.03 7.26 10.91
C GLN A 36 11.49 7.56 11.29
N GLY A 37 12.35 7.76 10.28
CA GLY A 37 13.78 8.01 10.46
C GLY A 37 14.61 6.79 10.88
N GLY A 38 14.04 5.58 10.94
CA GLY A 38 14.77 4.36 11.27
C GLY A 38 15.55 3.80 10.07
N SER A 39 16.39 2.80 10.34
CA SER A 39 17.10 2.05 9.29
C SER A 39 16.16 1.23 8.39
N LEU A 40 16.62 0.95 7.17
CA LEU A 40 15.95 0.03 6.24
C LEU A 40 15.85 -1.37 6.83
N SER A 41 14.78 -2.09 6.49
CA SER A 41 14.58 -3.46 6.98
C SER A 41 15.55 -4.43 6.31
N PRO A 42 16.24 -5.31 7.05
CA PRO A 42 17.10 -6.35 6.48
C PRO A 42 16.31 -7.49 5.81
N THR A 43 15.00 -7.56 6.04
CA THR A 43 14.12 -8.60 5.50
C THR A 43 12.93 -7.98 4.78
N LEU A 44 12.43 -8.64 3.73
CA LEU A 44 11.28 -8.17 2.97
C LEU A 44 10.04 -8.11 3.89
N GLN A 45 9.42 -6.94 3.95
CA GLN A 45 8.22 -6.70 4.74
C GLN A 45 6.99 -6.73 3.85
N GLN A 46 5.85 -7.05 4.45
CA GLN A 46 4.54 -7.04 3.81
C GLN A 46 3.51 -6.36 4.72
N VAL A 47 2.65 -5.55 4.15
CA VAL A 47 1.50 -4.95 4.84
C VAL A 47 0.22 -5.14 4.00
N THR A 48 -0.87 -5.46 4.69
CA THR A 48 -2.21 -5.54 4.10
C THR A 48 -2.90 -4.19 4.26
N LEU A 49 -3.34 -3.63 3.13
CA LEU A 49 -4.00 -2.34 3.04
C LEU A 49 -5.41 -2.48 2.45
N GLN A 50 -6.17 -1.40 2.47
CA GLN A 50 -7.45 -1.27 1.79
C GLN A 50 -7.46 -0.02 0.93
N ALA A 51 -7.89 -0.14 -0.32
CA ALA A 51 -8.12 1.00 -1.21
C ALA A 51 -9.24 1.88 -0.66
N VAL A 52 -9.03 3.21 -0.58
CA VAL A 52 -10.03 4.16 -0.08
C VAL A 52 -10.35 5.23 -1.11
N SER A 53 -11.56 5.78 -1.02
CA SER A 53 -12.01 6.86 -1.91
C SER A 53 -11.13 8.11 -1.75
N TYR A 54 -10.93 8.86 -2.85
CA TYR A 54 -10.28 10.17 -2.82
C TYR A 54 -11.01 11.15 -1.89
N SER A 55 -12.31 10.99 -1.72
CA SER A 55 -13.15 11.81 -0.83
C SER A 55 -13.00 11.46 0.66
N SER A 56 -12.16 10.48 1.00
CA SER A 56 -11.89 10.12 2.39
C SER A 56 -11.03 11.18 3.09
N ILE A 57 -11.28 11.38 4.38
CA ILE A 57 -10.55 12.36 5.19
C ILE A 57 -9.07 11.98 5.25
N GLY A 58 -8.19 12.93 4.95
CA GLY A 58 -6.74 12.73 4.85
C GLY A 58 -6.25 12.31 3.47
N CYS A 59 -7.07 11.64 2.64
CA CYS A 59 -6.69 11.35 1.25
C CYS A 59 -6.88 12.57 0.33
N GLN A 60 -8.00 13.28 0.50
CA GLN A 60 -8.37 14.40 -0.36
C GLN A 60 -7.31 15.51 -0.41
N SER A 61 -6.55 15.70 0.67
CA SER A 61 -5.47 16.70 0.75
C SER A 61 -4.15 16.23 0.16
N LEU A 62 -4.00 14.94 -0.14
CA LEU A 62 -2.76 14.33 -0.63
C LEU A 62 -2.81 14.00 -2.12
N VAL A 63 -4.00 13.77 -2.67
CA VAL A 63 -4.22 13.42 -4.08
C VAL A 63 -4.50 14.68 -4.89
N TYR A 64 -3.69 14.93 -5.91
CA TYR A 64 -3.88 16.05 -6.85
C TYR A 64 -4.43 15.59 -8.20
N ASP A 65 -4.17 14.34 -8.59
CA ASP A 65 -4.66 13.76 -9.85
C ASP A 65 -5.33 12.41 -9.57
N THR A 66 -6.65 12.41 -9.50
CA THR A 66 -7.47 11.22 -9.23
C THR A 66 -7.47 10.20 -10.37
N THR A 67 -6.88 10.52 -11.53
CA THR A 67 -6.71 9.58 -12.64
C THR A 67 -5.40 8.80 -12.57
N LYS A 68 -4.42 9.31 -11.81
CA LYS A 68 -3.08 8.70 -11.67
C LYS A 68 -2.75 8.26 -10.25
N GLN A 69 -3.56 8.65 -9.27
CA GLN A 69 -3.28 8.42 -7.86
C GLN A 69 -4.51 7.86 -7.15
N PHE A 70 -4.24 7.04 -6.13
CA PHE A 70 -5.24 6.51 -5.22
C PHE A 70 -4.65 6.48 -3.81
N CYS A 71 -5.51 6.33 -2.81
CA CYS A 71 -5.10 6.17 -1.42
C CYS A 71 -5.38 4.76 -0.93
N ALA A 72 -4.56 4.32 0.03
CA ALA A 72 -4.78 3.08 0.76
C ALA A 72 -4.58 3.29 2.26
N THR A 73 -5.37 2.62 3.08
CA THR A 73 -5.27 2.64 4.54
C THR A 73 -4.87 1.27 5.07
N VAL A 74 -4.26 1.23 6.26
CA VAL A 74 -3.92 -0.03 6.93
C VAL A 74 -5.20 -0.68 7.47
N ASN A 75 -5.39 -1.97 7.19
CA ASN A 75 -6.42 -2.76 7.85
C ASN A 75 -5.83 -3.33 9.15
N ASP A 76 -6.20 -2.75 10.29
CA ASP A 76 -5.69 -3.12 11.63
C ASP A 76 -6.22 -4.49 12.15
N SER A 77 -6.33 -5.52 11.30
CA SER A 77 -6.75 -6.86 11.72
C SER A 77 -5.61 -7.72 12.30
N SER A 78 -4.37 -7.24 12.31
CA SER A 78 -3.21 -7.94 12.87
C SER A 78 -2.90 -7.49 14.31
N LYS A 79 -3.61 -8.12 15.27
CA LYS A 79 -3.23 -8.52 16.64
C LYS A 79 -2.13 -7.72 17.39
N GLY A 80 -2.56 -7.08 18.50
CA GLY A 80 -1.81 -7.06 19.77
C GLY A 80 -0.94 -5.85 20.09
N ASN A 81 -1.39 -5.08 21.08
CA ASN A 81 -0.67 -4.04 21.84
C ASN A 81 -0.48 -2.67 21.16
N ASN A 82 -1.20 -1.68 21.73
CA ASN A 82 -1.03 -0.21 21.72
C ASN A 82 0.19 0.39 21.00
N GLN A 83 0.29 0.17 19.71
CA GLN A 83 1.10 0.97 18.81
C GLN A 83 0.20 1.24 17.62
N LYS A 84 -0.43 2.43 17.61
CA LYS A 84 -0.95 3.02 16.37
C LYS A 84 0.27 3.22 15.46
N ARG A 85 0.71 2.15 14.81
CA ARG A 85 1.84 2.18 13.88
C ARG A 85 1.34 2.94 12.67
N LYS A 86 1.51 4.27 12.70
CA LYS A 86 1.48 5.11 11.50
C LYS A 86 2.63 4.63 10.62
N MET A 87 2.40 3.58 9.86
CA MET A 87 3.30 3.15 8.81
C MET A 87 3.13 4.16 7.67
N PHE A 88 3.97 5.19 7.68
CA PHE A 88 4.11 6.07 6.55
C PHE A 88 4.91 5.33 5.48
N MET A 89 4.20 4.76 4.50
CA MET A 89 4.83 4.36 3.24
C MET A 89 5.13 5.63 2.45
N TYR A 90 6.36 6.14 2.58
CA TYR A 90 6.88 7.14 1.64
C TYR A 90 7.32 6.39 0.38
N PHE A 91 6.50 6.45 -0.66
CA PHE A 91 6.99 6.19 -2.01
C PHE A 91 7.65 7.49 -2.48
N LEU A 92 8.98 7.48 -2.55
CA LEU A 92 9.77 8.54 -3.19
C LEU A 92 9.69 8.41 -4.71
#